data_AF-A0AAJ3VCK6-F1
#
_entry.id   AF-A0AAJ3VCK6-F1
#
_cell.length_a   1.000
_cell.length_b   1.000
_cell.length_c   1.000
_cell.angle_alpha   90.00
_cell.angle_beta   90.00
_cell.angle_gamma   90.00
#
_symmetry.space_group_name_H-M   'P 1'
#
loop_
_entity.id
_entity.type
_entity.pdbx_description
1 polymer ?
#
loop_
_entity_poly.entity_id
_entity_poly.type
_entity_poly.pdbx_seq_one_letter_code
_entity_poly.pdbx_strand_id
1 'polypeptide(L)'
;MPYLDYNTEDTWQKRLFDKLMNVEDKLDQLLVLQEQSVNTAVRPPLKPEYLDIIDVSKILKVEQKTIYNWVWAGKIPYLKANGRLLFLREEIDEMLRKQGNW
;
A
#
# COMPACT_ATOMS: atom_id res chain seq x y z
N MET A 1 65.76 20.24 -10.76
CA MET A 1 64.81 19.17 -11.15
C MET A 1 64.37 18.45 -9.88
N PRO A 2 63.23 18.79 -9.25
CA PRO A 2 62.71 17.99 -8.16
C PRO A 2 61.81 16.89 -8.74
N TYR A 3 62.23 15.65 -8.53
CA TYR A 3 61.38 14.47 -8.68
C TYR A 3 60.71 14.15 -7.34
N LEU A 4 59.48 13.64 -7.43
CA LEU A 4 58.65 13.03 -6.38
C LEU A 4 57.90 13.98 -5.43
N ASP A 5 56.67 14.28 -5.84
CA ASP A 5 55.55 14.54 -4.92
C ASP A 5 54.47 13.46 -5.16
N TYR A 6 54.85 12.18 -5.00
CA TYR A 6 53.95 11.03 -5.20
C TYR A 6 53.18 10.63 -3.92
N ASN A 7 53.48 11.25 -2.77
CA ASN A 7 52.94 10.82 -1.47
C ASN A 7 51.64 11.55 -1.08
N THR A 8 51.42 12.75 -1.62
CA THR A 8 50.19 13.52 -1.40
C THR A 8 49.00 12.92 -2.13
N GLU A 9 49.21 12.31 -3.30
CA GLU A 9 48.14 11.69 -4.08
C GLU A 9 47.53 10.46 -3.40
N ASP A 10 48.37 9.61 -2.79
CA ASP A 10 47.94 8.41 -2.07
C ASP A 10 47.03 8.69 -0.88
N THR A 11 47.22 9.83 -0.20
CA THR A 11 46.46 10.15 1.02
C THR A 11 45.03 10.59 0.73
N TRP A 12 44.80 11.32 -0.36
CA TRP A 12 43.44 11.72 -0.73
C TRP A 12 42.67 10.59 -1.39
N GLN A 13 43.37 9.73 -2.16
CA GLN A 13 42.77 8.54 -2.75
C GLN A 13 42.23 7.61 -1.67
N LYS A 14 43.03 7.30 -0.64
CA LYS A 14 42.57 6.47 0.50
C LYS A 14 41.35 7.06 1.19
N ARG A 15 41.37 8.37 1.48
CA ARG A 15 40.21 9.06 2.09
C ARG A 15 38.96 9.05 1.21
N LEU A 16 39.13 9.11 -0.12
CA LEU A 16 38.02 9.05 -1.05
C LEU A 16 37.40 7.65 -1.06
N PHE A 17 38.23 6.60 -1.11
CA PHE A 17 37.77 5.22 -1.03
C PHE A 17 37.08 4.91 0.31
N ASP A 18 37.65 5.37 1.43
CA ASP A 18 37.02 5.22 2.75
C ASP A 18 35.63 5.87 2.81
N LYS A 19 35.50 7.04 2.18
CA LYS A 19 34.22 7.76 2.14
C LYS A 19 33.21 7.06 1.21
N LEU A 20 33.68 6.46 0.11
CA LEU A 20 32.84 5.70 -0.80
C LEU A 20 32.33 4.42 -0.14
N MET A 21 33.20 3.67 0.56
CA MET A 21 32.82 2.50 1.34
C MET A 21 31.80 2.83 2.43
N ASN A 22 31.95 3.99 3.10
CA ASN A 22 30.99 4.43 4.11
C ASN A 22 29.62 4.80 3.51
N VAL A 23 29.60 5.35 2.28
CA VAL A 23 28.34 5.60 1.56
C VAL A 23 27.68 4.29 1.14
N GLU A 24 28.44 3.32 0.66
CA GLU A 24 27.96 1.98 0.29
C GLU A 24 27.34 1.26 1.51
N ASP A 25 28.05 1.20 2.64
CA ASP A 25 27.53 0.60 3.88
C ASP A 25 26.24 1.29 4.37
N LYS A 26 26.16 2.62 4.27
CA LYS A 26 24.93 3.34 4.61
C LYS A 26 23.77 3.04 3.67
N LEU A 27 24.04 2.80 2.38
CA LEU A 27 23.01 2.42 1.42
C LEU A 27 22.51 1.00 1.71
N ASP A 28 23.40 0.07 2.05
CA ASP A 28 23.01 -1.28 2.46
C ASP A 28 22.17 -1.27 3.75
N GLN A 29 22.56 -0.46 4.74
CA GLN A 29 21.77 -0.27 5.97
C GLN A 29 20.39 0.33 5.67
N LEU A 30 20.30 1.31 4.76
CA LEU A 30 19.02 1.88 4.35
C LEU A 30 18.16 0.88 3.57
N LEU A 31 18.75 0.00 2.77
CA LEU A 31 18.03 -1.06 2.04
C LEU A 31 17.40 -2.05 3.02
N VAL A 32 18.16 -2.50 4.02
CA VAL A 32 17.66 -3.40 5.08
C VAL A 32 16.55 -2.74 5.91
N LEU A 33 16.70 -1.46 6.25
CA LEU A 33 15.65 -0.69 6.95
C LEU A 33 14.41 -0.48 6.08
N GLN A 34 14.58 -0.28 4.77
CA GLN A 34 13.47 -0.19 3.83
C GLN A 34 12.74 -1.53 3.73
N GLU A 35 13.44 -2.66 3.63
CA GLU A 35 12.80 -3.98 3.63
C GLU A 35 12.04 -4.23 4.93
N GLN A 36 12.60 -3.87 6.08
CA GLN A 36 11.91 -4.02 7.38
C GLN A 36 10.69 -3.10 7.53
N SER A 37 10.79 -1.85 7.03
CA SER A 37 9.68 -0.90 7.04
C SER A 37 8.59 -1.25 6.03
N VAL A 38 8.93 -1.74 4.84
CA VAL A 38 7.96 -2.24 3.85
C VAL A 38 7.25 -3.47 4.38
N ASN A 39 7.93 -4.42 5.02
CA ASN A 39 7.28 -5.57 5.64
C ASN A 39 6.35 -5.19 6.81
N THR A 40 6.59 -4.06 7.48
CA THR A 40 5.69 -3.50 8.50
C THR A 40 4.60 -2.60 7.89
N ALA A 41 4.84 -2.00 6.72
CA ALA A 41 3.94 -1.08 6.01
C ALA A 41 3.08 -1.76 4.91
N VAL A 42 3.08 -3.10 4.82
CA VAL A 42 2.21 -3.85 3.88
C VAL A 42 0.74 -3.86 4.29
N ARG A 43 0.34 -3.18 5.36
CA ARG A 43 -1.08 -2.88 5.59
C ARG A 43 -1.22 -1.39 5.89
N PRO A 44 -1.65 -0.57 4.91
CA PRO A 44 -2.38 0.64 5.26
C PRO A 44 -3.43 0.23 6.29
N PRO A 45 -3.61 0.97 7.41
CA PRO A 45 -4.69 0.67 8.34
C PRO A 45 -5.95 0.59 7.48
N LEU A 46 -6.61 -0.58 7.50
CA LEU A 46 -7.81 -0.87 6.73
C LEU A 46 -8.74 0.32 6.92
N LYS A 47 -8.74 1.24 5.94
CA LYS A 47 -9.78 2.24 5.87
C LYS A 47 -11.06 1.40 5.82
N PRO A 48 -12.09 1.71 6.61
CA PRO A 48 -13.40 1.16 6.31
C PRO A 48 -13.70 1.62 4.88
N GLU A 49 -13.41 0.76 3.91
CA GLU A 49 -13.56 1.03 2.50
C GLU A 49 -15.04 1.04 2.25
N TYR A 50 -15.60 2.24 2.38
CA TYR A 50 -16.92 2.53 1.92
C TYR A 50 -16.93 2.40 0.41
N LEU A 51 -17.64 1.40 -0.07
CA LEU A 51 -17.84 1.14 -1.48
C LEU A 51 -19.10 1.88 -1.94
N ASP A 52 -19.03 2.44 -3.13
CA ASP A 52 -20.23 2.94 -3.82
C ASP A 52 -20.97 1.76 -4.48
N ILE A 53 -22.23 1.96 -4.86
CA ILE A 53 -23.07 0.98 -5.54
C ILE A 53 -22.37 0.36 -6.75
N ILE A 54 -21.57 1.17 -7.47
CA ILE A 54 -20.81 0.74 -8.64
C ILE A 54 -19.77 -0.32 -8.27
N ASP A 55 -19.05 -0.10 -7.18
CA ASP A 55 -17.99 -1.02 -6.77
C ASP A 55 -18.58 -2.29 -6.17
N VAL A 56 -19.66 -2.16 -5.39
CA VAL A 56 -20.43 -3.30 -4.88
C VAL A 56 -20.98 -4.16 -6.03
N SER A 57 -21.48 -3.54 -7.10
CA SER A 57 -21.95 -4.23 -8.32
C SER A 57 -20.84 -5.05 -8.98
N LYS A 58 -19.62 -4.52 -9.07
CA LYS A 58 -18.47 -5.25 -9.63
C LYS A 58 -18.04 -6.43 -8.76
N ILE A 59 -18.09 -6.28 -7.44
CA ILE A 59 -17.67 -7.31 -6.47
C ILE A 59 -18.65 -8.48 -6.47
N LEU A 60 -19.94 -8.19 -6.33
CA LEU A 60 -21.01 -9.21 -6.32
C LEU A 60 -21.34 -9.73 -7.72
N LYS A 61 -20.80 -9.12 -8.79
CA LYS A 61 -21.14 -9.41 -10.19
C LYS A 61 -22.65 -9.37 -10.47
N VAL A 62 -23.35 -8.47 -9.79
CA VAL A 62 -24.79 -8.24 -9.98
C VAL A 62 -25.04 -6.88 -10.62
N GLU A 63 -26.17 -6.74 -11.29
CA GLU A 63 -26.60 -5.44 -11.83
C GLU A 63 -26.88 -4.44 -10.69
N GLN A 64 -26.56 -3.15 -10.90
CA GLN A 64 -26.78 -2.09 -9.92
C GLN A 64 -28.25 -2.03 -9.44
N LYS A 65 -29.20 -2.31 -10.34
CA LYS A 65 -30.63 -2.37 -10.03
C LYS A 65 -30.96 -3.40 -8.94
N THR A 66 -30.25 -4.53 -8.92
CA THR A 66 -30.39 -5.58 -7.91
C THR A 66 -29.94 -5.08 -6.54
N ILE A 67 -28.84 -4.31 -6.49
CA ILE A 67 -28.36 -3.69 -5.24
C ILE A 67 -29.38 -2.68 -4.73
N TYR A 68 -29.94 -1.82 -5.59
CA TYR A 68 -31.02 -0.90 -5.20
C TYR A 68 -32.24 -1.64 -4.63
N ASN A 69 -32.63 -2.76 -5.26
CA ASN A 69 -33.72 -3.58 -4.77
C ASN A 69 -33.42 -4.18 -3.39
N TRP A 70 -32.19 -4.62 -3.15
CA TRP A 70 -31.77 -5.16 -1.86
C TRP A 70 -31.68 -4.11 -0.76
N VAL A 71 -31.21 -2.90 -1.09
CA VAL A 71 -31.24 -1.73 -0.22
C VAL A 71 -32.69 -1.38 0.15
N TRP A 72 -33.58 -1.35 -0.83
CA TRP A 72 -35.00 -1.08 -0.62
C TRP A 72 -35.70 -2.18 0.20
N ALA A 73 -35.36 -3.43 -0.05
CA ALA A 73 -35.83 -4.58 0.72
C ALA A 73 -35.19 -4.70 2.13
N GLY A 74 -34.26 -3.81 2.49
CA GLY A 74 -33.58 -3.82 3.79
C GLY A 74 -32.63 -5.01 3.99
N LYS A 75 -32.23 -5.69 2.91
CA LYS A 75 -31.31 -6.85 2.97
C LYS A 75 -29.85 -6.45 3.15
N ILE A 76 -29.51 -5.23 2.77
CA ILE A 76 -28.14 -4.70 2.86
C ILE A 76 -28.16 -3.41 3.67
N PRO A 77 -27.43 -3.35 4.80
CA PRO A 77 -27.21 -2.11 5.52
C PRO A 77 -26.44 -1.12 4.64
N TYR A 78 -26.89 0.13 4.64
CA TYR A 78 -26.28 1.20 3.86
C TYR A 78 -26.09 2.44 4.72
N LEU A 79 -25.02 3.17 4.44
CA LEU A 79 -24.77 4.48 5.01
C LEU A 79 -25.03 5.55 3.95
N LYS A 80 -25.89 6.51 4.24
CA LYS A 80 -26.12 7.65 3.35
C LYS A 80 -25.22 8.80 3.75
N ALA A 81 -24.21 9.11 2.94
CA ALA A 81 -23.32 10.26 3.14
C ALA A 81 -23.25 11.10 1.87
N ASN A 82 -23.33 12.43 2.00
CA ASN A 82 -23.21 13.37 0.87
C ASN A 82 -24.11 13.05 -0.34
N GLY A 83 -25.31 12.50 -0.10
CA GLY A 83 -26.26 12.13 -1.14
C GLY A 83 -25.97 10.79 -1.86
N ARG A 84 -24.94 10.06 -1.46
CA ARG A 84 -24.57 8.74 -2.00
C ARG A 84 -24.82 7.62 -1.00
N LEU A 85 -24.98 6.42 -1.52
CA LEU A 85 -25.09 5.18 -0.74
C LEU A 85 -23.70 4.56 -0.63
N LEU A 86 -23.26 4.37 0.61
CA LEU A 86 -21.97 3.80 0.96
C LEU A 86 -22.19 2.47 1.68
N PHE A 87 -21.39 1.48 1.32
CA PHE A 87 -21.45 0.12 1.88
C PHE A 87 -20.12 -0.26 2.50
N LEU A 88 -20.15 -0.94 3.65
CA LEU A 88 -18.93 -1.46 4.27
C LEU A 88 -18.45 -2.69 3.50
N ARG A 89 -17.15 -2.72 3.16
CA ARG A 89 -16.51 -3.86 2.50
C ARG A 89 -16.73 -5.18 3.24
N GLU A 90 -16.60 -5.18 4.57
CA GLU A 90 -16.76 -6.38 5.40
C GLU A 90 -18.14 -7.02 5.24
N GLU A 91 -19.20 -6.21 5.20
CA GLU A 91 -20.57 -6.70 5.05
C GLU A 91 -20.80 -7.29 3.66
N ILE A 92 -20.25 -6.66 2.62
CA ILE A 92 -20.35 -7.15 1.24
C ILE A 92 -19.58 -8.47 1.06
N ASP A 93 -18.39 -8.61 1.65
CA ASP A 93 -17.64 -9.86 1.60
C ASP A 93 -18.35 -10.97 2.40
N GLU A 94 -18.97 -10.67 3.53
CA GLU A 94 -19.84 -11.62 4.25
C GLU A 94 -21.05 -12.07 3.40
N MET A 95 -21.66 -11.14 2.65
CA MET A 95 -22.72 -11.49 1.70
C MET A 95 -22.22 -12.36 0.56
N LEU A 96 -21.03 -12.09 0.02
CA LEU A 96 -20.41 -12.91 -1.02
C LEU A 96 -20.15 -14.34 -0.52
N ARG A 97 -19.69 -14.50 0.73
CA ARG A 97 -19.54 -15.81 1.37
C ARG A 97 -20.88 -16.53 1.55
N LYS A 98 -21.94 -15.80 1.89
CA LYS A 98 -23.30 -16.36 2.05
C LYS A 98 -23.98 -16.69 0.71
N GLN A 99 -23.68 -15.98 -0.38
CA GLN A 99 -24.21 -16.25 -1.73
C GLN A 99 -23.88 -17.66 -2.25
N GLY A 100 -22.86 -18.33 -1.71
CA GLY A 100 -22.62 -19.75 -2.00
C GLY A 100 -23.63 -20.71 -1.36
N ASN A 101 -24.58 -20.22 -0.57
CA ASN A 101 -25.52 -21.01 0.22
C ASN A 101 -26.97 -20.48 0.15
N TRP A 102 -27.33 -19.73 -0.91
CA TRP A 102 -28.68 -19.27 -1.25
C TRP A 102 -29.09 -19.82 -2.61
#